data_AF-A0ABD5ZJ31-F1
#
_entry.id   AF-A0ABD5ZJ31-F1
#
_cell.length_a   1.000
_cell.length_b   1.000
_cell.length_c   1.000
_cell.angle_alpha   90.00
_cell.angle_beta   90.00
_cell.angle_gamma   90.00
#
_symmetry.space_group_name_H-M   'P 1'
#
loop_
_entity.id
_entity.type
_entity.pdbx_description
1 polymer ?
#
loop_
_entity_poly.entity_id
_entity_poly.type
_entity_poly.pdbx_seq_one_letter_code
_entity_poly.pdbx_strand_id
1 'polypeptide(L)'
;MVSDVIISAFVGGVAGSAITAITQVYTTNKQQKAETKRRHAEFYAGPKVKTLTDLHSALDECHRTIEDYYKRNNESVSRDDYHEEVVSNLNEYEQLLTRAGIYLNDDEKEKMENALREFRLGVMSIQDKAIPDGQEPREIDWESLDAANDGARGVLQGQMGEPIKNIES
;
A
#
# COMPACT_ATOMS: atom_id res chain seq x y z
N MET A 1 -17.92 47.99 63.17
CA MET A 1 -17.02 48.26 62.03
C MET A 1 -17.10 47.04 61.11
N VAL A 2 -18.10 47.02 60.22
CA VAL A 2 -18.29 45.93 59.25
C VAL A 2 -18.33 46.62 57.90
N SER A 3 -17.17 46.87 57.33
CA SER A 3 -17.06 47.34 55.95
C SER A 3 -15.66 47.02 55.46
N ASP A 4 -15.60 46.63 54.18
CA ASP A 4 -14.42 46.67 53.29
C ASP A 4 -13.67 45.37 52.97
N VAL A 5 -14.08 44.20 53.46
CA VAL A 5 -13.38 42.93 53.11
C VAL A 5 -14.15 42.05 52.10
N ILE A 6 -15.43 42.32 51.80
CA ILE A 6 -16.23 41.43 50.94
C ILE A 6 -16.19 41.82 49.44
N ILE A 7 -15.73 43.02 49.08
CA ILE A 7 -15.82 43.48 47.68
C ILE A 7 -14.65 42.99 46.81
N SER A 8 -13.51 42.60 47.39
CA SER A 8 -12.33 42.14 46.62
C SER A 8 -12.40 40.67 46.17
N ALA A 9 -13.24 39.84 46.79
CA ALA A 9 -13.38 38.42 46.42
C ALA A 9 -14.34 38.18 45.25
N PHE A 10 -15.25 39.12 44.96
CA PHE A 10 -16.31 38.92 43.95
C PHE A 10 -15.89 39.32 42.54
N VAL A 11 -14.90 40.21 42.38
CA VAL A 11 -14.45 40.69 41.06
C VAL A 11 -13.43 39.74 40.41
N GLY A 12 -12.71 38.94 41.21
CA GLY A 12 -11.72 37.97 40.68
C GLY A 12 -12.33 36.70 40.07
N GLY A 13 -13.49 36.25 40.56
CA GLY A 13 -14.10 34.99 40.14
C GLY A 13 -14.74 35.02 38.73
N VAL A 14 -15.27 36.18 38.32
CA VAL A 14 -15.97 36.34 37.03
C VAL A 14 -14.98 36.51 35.87
N ALA A 15 -13.84 37.19 36.10
CA ALA A 15 -12.78 37.31 35.09
C ALA A 15 -12.01 35.99 34.92
N GLY A 16 -11.71 35.27 36.01
CA GLY A 16 -11.00 33.99 35.96
C GLY A 16 -11.79 32.87 35.27
N SER A 17 -13.11 32.81 35.49
CA SER A 17 -13.99 31.81 34.85
C SER A 17 -14.19 32.06 33.36
N ALA A 18 -14.31 33.33 32.93
CA ALA A 18 -14.41 33.67 31.51
C ALA A 18 -13.14 33.32 30.73
N ILE A 19 -11.95 33.62 31.30
CA ILE A 19 -10.66 33.27 30.67
C ILE A 19 -10.47 31.75 30.62
N THR A 20 -10.85 31.03 31.68
CA THR A 20 -10.77 29.56 31.74
C THR A 20 -11.70 28.92 30.72
N ALA A 21 -12.94 29.41 30.59
CA ALA A 21 -13.91 28.93 29.60
C ALA A 21 -13.45 29.19 28.15
N ILE A 22 -12.90 30.38 27.87
CA ILE A 22 -12.34 30.69 26.54
C ILE A 22 -11.17 29.76 26.22
N THR A 23 -10.26 29.58 27.18
CA THR A 23 -9.08 28.72 27.00
C THR A 23 -9.49 27.26 26.80
N GLN A 24 -10.48 26.76 27.57
CA GLN A 24 -11.04 25.41 27.43
C GLN A 24 -11.77 25.22 26.10
N VAL A 25 -12.55 26.19 25.62
CA VAL A 25 -13.20 26.11 24.30
C VAL A 25 -12.15 26.14 23.18
N TYR A 26 -11.10 26.95 23.32
CA TYR A 26 -10.01 27.00 22.35
C TYR A 26 -9.19 25.71 22.31
N THR A 27 -8.84 25.15 23.48
CA THR A 27 -8.13 23.87 23.57
C THR A 27 -9.00 22.71 23.14
N THR A 28 -10.28 22.66 23.52
CA THR A 28 -11.23 21.63 23.08
C THR A 28 -11.44 21.69 21.58
N ASN A 29 -11.62 22.88 20.98
CA ASN A 29 -11.75 23.00 19.52
C ASN A 29 -10.46 22.62 18.80
N LYS A 30 -9.29 22.94 19.37
CA LYS A 30 -7.98 22.56 18.80
C LYS A 30 -7.75 21.04 18.90
N GLN A 31 -8.10 20.44 20.02
CA GLN A 31 -8.05 18.99 20.24
C GLN A 31 -9.04 18.26 19.35
N GLN A 32 -10.28 18.72 19.24
CA GLN A 32 -11.28 18.16 18.34
C GLN A 32 -10.84 18.27 16.87
N LYS A 33 -10.30 19.41 16.43
CA LYS A 33 -9.75 19.52 15.07
C LYS A 33 -8.57 18.59 14.82
N ALA A 34 -7.68 18.45 15.81
CA ALA A 34 -6.55 17.52 15.70
C ALA A 34 -7.04 16.06 15.66
N GLU A 35 -8.01 15.70 16.49
CA GLU A 35 -8.58 14.36 16.55
C GLU A 35 -9.42 14.05 15.31
N THR A 36 -10.19 14.99 14.79
CA THR A 36 -10.89 14.87 13.50
C THR A 36 -9.90 14.74 12.35
N LYS A 37 -8.81 15.52 12.33
CA LYS A 37 -7.76 15.40 11.32
C LYS A 37 -7.05 14.04 11.43
N ARG A 38 -6.78 13.56 12.64
CA ARG A 38 -6.20 12.24 12.90
C ARG A 38 -7.13 11.12 12.44
N ARG A 39 -8.43 11.19 12.79
CA ARG A 39 -9.43 10.22 12.32
C ARG A 39 -9.60 10.22 10.81
N HIS A 40 -9.55 11.40 10.15
CA HIS A 40 -9.54 11.46 8.70
C HIS A 40 -8.26 10.87 8.09
N ALA A 41 -7.09 11.14 8.68
CA ALA A 41 -5.83 10.54 8.25
C ALA A 41 -5.86 9.01 8.41
N GLU A 42 -6.33 8.50 9.56
CA GLU A 42 -6.53 7.07 9.83
C GLU A 42 -7.54 6.44 8.84
N PHE A 43 -8.64 7.14 8.55
CA PHE A 43 -9.68 6.68 7.63
C PHE A 43 -9.17 6.48 6.19
N TYR A 44 -8.27 7.34 5.71
CA TYR A 44 -7.68 7.19 4.37
C TYR A 44 -6.39 6.36 4.35
N ALA A 45 -5.64 6.30 5.46
CA ALA A 45 -4.43 5.50 5.58
C ALA A 45 -4.73 3.99 5.56
N GLY A 46 -5.79 3.54 6.24
CA GLY A 46 -6.16 2.13 6.31
C GLY A 46 -6.38 1.49 4.93
N PRO A 47 -7.28 2.05 4.09
CA PRO A 47 -7.50 1.55 2.73
C PRO A 47 -6.24 1.61 1.85
N LYS A 48 -5.46 2.71 1.91
CA LYS A 48 -4.20 2.82 1.16
C LYS A 48 -3.24 1.68 1.53
N VAL A 49 -2.93 1.53 2.82
CA VAL A 49 -2.00 0.51 3.29
C VAL A 49 -2.48 -0.88 2.92
N LYS A 50 -3.77 -1.17 3.11
CA LYS A 50 -4.35 -2.46 2.73
C LYS A 50 -4.18 -2.73 1.23
N THR A 51 -4.59 -1.80 0.37
CA THR A 51 -4.50 -1.97 -1.08
C THR A 51 -3.06 -2.17 -1.56
N LEU A 52 -2.10 -1.42 -0.99
CA LEU A 52 -0.69 -1.58 -1.32
C LEU A 52 -0.10 -2.89 -0.77
N THR A 53 -0.58 -3.36 0.39
CA THR A 53 -0.18 -4.66 0.96
C THR A 53 -0.69 -5.82 0.10
N ASP A 54 -1.94 -5.73 -0.35
CA ASP A 54 -2.54 -6.72 -1.25
C ASP A 54 -1.73 -6.78 -2.56
N LEU A 55 -1.40 -5.61 -3.15
CA LEU A 55 -0.55 -5.53 -4.34
C LEU A 55 0.85 -6.12 -4.12
N HIS A 56 1.50 -5.80 -3.00
CA HIS A 56 2.82 -6.33 -2.66
C HIS A 56 2.78 -7.86 -2.52
N SER A 57 1.72 -8.40 -1.92
CA SER A 57 1.56 -9.84 -1.77
C SER A 57 1.40 -10.53 -3.12
N ALA A 58 0.60 -9.97 -4.03
CA ALA A 58 0.43 -10.50 -5.38
C ALA A 58 1.69 -10.37 -6.25
N LEU A 59 2.49 -9.31 -6.07
CA LEU A 59 3.81 -9.15 -6.70
C LEU A 59 4.73 -10.32 -6.32
N ASP A 60 4.90 -10.56 -5.02
CA ASP A 60 5.75 -11.65 -4.48
C ASP A 60 5.24 -13.03 -4.94
N GLU A 61 3.92 -13.23 -4.97
CA GLU A 61 3.31 -14.51 -5.38
C GLU A 61 3.50 -14.78 -6.88
N CYS A 62 3.33 -13.75 -7.72
CA CYS A 62 3.52 -13.89 -9.16
C CYS A 62 4.97 -14.25 -9.51
N HIS A 63 5.94 -13.60 -8.86
CA HIS A 63 7.37 -13.90 -9.04
C HIS A 63 7.70 -15.35 -8.63
N ARG A 64 7.26 -15.78 -7.44
CA ARG A 64 7.45 -17.16 -6.95
C ARG A 64 6.79 -18.18 -7.84
N THR A 65 5.57 -17.92 -8.31
CA THR A 65 4.84 -18.83 -9.19
C THR A 65 5.60 -19.05 -10.49
N ILE A 66 6.12 -17.97 -11.09
CA ILE A 66 6.93 -18.06 -12.31
C ILE A 66 8.21 -18.87 -12.05
N GLU A 67 8.91 -18.58 -10.96
CA GLU A 67 10.13 -19.30 -10.56
C GLU A 67 9.88 -20.81 -10.38
N ASP A 68 8.86 -21.16 -9.59
CA ASP A 68 8.52 -22.54 -9.28
C ASP A 68 8.07 -23.30 -10.52
N TYR A 69 7.18 -22.74 -11.34
CA TYR A 69 6.71 -23.40 -12.55
C TYR A 69 7.83 -23.58 -13.57
N TYR A 70 8.66 -22.56 -13.78
CA TYR A 70 9.75 -22.66 -14.75
C TYR A 70 10.79 -23.71 -14.35
N LYS A 71 11.07 -23.87 -13.04
CA LYS A 71 11.99 -24.88 -12.50
C LYS A 71 11.39 -26.28 -12.49
N ARG A 72 10.10 -26.43 -12.19
CA ARG A 72 9.40 -27.73 -12.15
C ARG A 72 9.10 -28.31 -13.53
N ASN A 73 9.04 -27.48 -14.58
CA ASN A 73 8.72 -27.82 -15.97
C ASN A 73 9.69 -28.78 -16.70
N ASN A 74 10.47 -29.59 -15.99
CA ASN A 74 11.13 -30.76 -16.56
C ASN A 74 10.17 -31.98 -16.62
N GLU A 75 9.02 -31.91 -15.93
CA GLU A 75 7.92 -32.86 -16.01
C GLU A 75 6.69 -32.20 -16.66
N SER A 76 5.93 -32.95 -17.47
CA SER A 76 4.84 -32.43 -18.29
C SER A 76 3.71 -31.82 -17.45
N VAL A 77 3.70 -30.50 -17.31
CA VAL A 77 2.60 -29.74 -16.69
C VAL A 77 1.36 -29.78 -17.58
N SER A 78 0.19 -30.03 -16.97
CA SER A 78 -1.09 -29.98 -17.68
C SER A 78 -1.41 -28.55 -18.09
N ARG A 79 -2.02 -28.36 -19.25
CA ARG A 79 -2.45 -27.03 -19.73
C ARG A 79 -3.41 -26.35 -18.76
N ASP A 80 -4.23 -27.13 -18.07
CA ASP A 80 -5.22 -26.65 -17.12
C ASP A 80 -4.51 -26.12 -15.85
N ASP A 81 -3.51 -26.86 -15.35
CA ASP A 81 -2.70 -26.50 -14.19
C ASP A 81 -1.90 -25.20 -14.45
N TYR A 82 -1.40 -25.01 -15.68
CA TYR A 82 -0.76 -23.77 -16.09
C TYR A 82 -1.73 -22.57 -16.02
N HIS A 83 -2.95 -22.74 -16.53
CA HIS A 83 -3.91 -21.65 -16.59
C HIS A 83 -4.44 -21.28 -15.21
N GLU A 84 -4.71 -22.27 -14.37
CA GLU A 84 -5.25 -22.08 -13.02
C GLU A 84 -4.25 -21.42 -12.08
N GLU A 85 -2.95 -21.77 -12.14
CA GLU A 85 -1.97 -21.24 -11.20
C GLU A 85 -1.21 -20.02 -11.77
N VAL A 86 -0.63 -20.14 -12.97
CA VAL A 86 0.29 -19.12 -13.51
C VAL A 86 -0.48 -17.92 -14.07
N VAL A 87 -1.50 -18.17 -14.90
CA VAL A 87 -2.28 -17.09 -15.54
C VAL A 87 -3.19 -16.39 -14.53
N SER A 88 -3.75 -17.14 -13.58
CA SER A 88 -4.57 -16.55 -12.51
C SER A 88 -3.78 -15.58 -11.64
N ASN A 89 -2.57 -15.96 -11.20
CA ASN A 89 -1.72 -15.10 -10.36
C ASN A 89 -1.31 -13.81 -11.10
N LEU A 90 -0.99 -13.89 -12.39
CA LEU A 90 -0.72 -12.71 -13.21
C LEU A 90 -1.94 -11.78 -13.31
N ASN A 91 -3.12 -12.35 -13.54
CA ASN A 91 -4.36 -11.58 -13.62
C ASN A 91 -4.73 -10.92 -12.29
N GLU A 92 -4.51 -11.60 -11.16
CA GLU A 92 -4.72 -11.04 -9.84
C GLU A 92 -3.79 -9.84 -9.59
N TYR A 93 -2.51 -9.96 -9.92
CA TYR A 93 -1.56 -8.86 -9.84
C TYR A 93 -2.00 -7.66 -10.70
N GLU A 94 -2.41 -7.87 -11.95
CA GLU A 94 -2.90 -6.80 -12.84
C GLU A 94 -4.16 -6.10 -12.29
N GLN A 95 -5.09 -6.86 -11.72
CA GLN A 95 -6.29 -6.29 -11.10
C GLN A 95 -5.95 -5.46 -9.86
N LEU A 96 -5.05 -5.94 -9.01
CA LEU A 96 -4.61 -5.22 -7.82
C LEU A 96 -3.80 -3.99 -8.18
N LEU A 97 -2.98 -4.03 -9.22
CA LEU A 97 -2.25 -2.87 -9.74
C LEU A 97 -3.22 -1.78 -10.20
N THR A 98 -4.26 -2.16 -10.94
CA THR A 98 -5.31 -1.22 -11.38
C THR A 98 -5.97 -0.54 -10.19
N ARG A 99 -6.26 -1.28 -9.11
CA ARG A 99 -6.87 -0.72 -7.88
C ARG A 99 -5.89 0.16 -7.10
N ALA A 100 -4.64 -0.24 -7.01
CA ALA A 100 -3.60 0.49 -6.29
C ALA A 100 -3.14 1.76 -7.01
N GLY A 101 -3.37 1.86 -8.33
CA GLY A 101 -2.92 2.98 -9.15
C GLY A 101 -3.39 4.37 -8.68
N ILE A 102 -4.46 4.47 -7.89
CA ILE A 102 -4.91 5.74 -7.29
C ILE A 102 -3.98 6.24 -6.17
N TYR A 103 -3.14 5.37 -5.61
CA TYR A 103 -2.23 5.66 -4.50
C TYR A 103 -0.77 5.76 -4.95
N LEU A 104 -0.49 5.53 -6.23
CA LEU A 104 0.84 5.55 -6.82
C LEU A 104 0.99 6.83 -7.66
N ASN A 105 2.16 7.43 -7.63
CA ASN A 105 2.52 8.47 -8.61
C ASN A 105 2.96 7.83 -9.94
N ASP A 106 3.22 8.66 -10.96
CA ASP A 106 3.54 8.18 -12.32
C ASP A 106 4.82 7.33 -12.35
N ASP A 107 5.90 7.76 -11.66
CA ASP A 107 7.17 7.02 -11.60
C ASP A 107 7.01 5.66 -10.87
N GLU A 108 6.18 5.62 -9.83
CA GLU A 108 5.87 4.40 -9.08
C GLU A 108 5.04 3.43 -9.92
N LYS A 109 4.06 3.98 -10.65
CA LYS A 109 3.21 3.21 -11.54
C LYS A 109 4.02 2.61 -12.69
N GLU A 110 4.94 3.38 -13.28
CA GLU A 110 5.85 2.89 -14.32
C GLU A 110 6.66 1.68 -13.83
N LYS A 111 7.16 1.71 -12.59
CA LYS A 111 7.88 0.56 -12.00
C LYS A 111 6.98 -0.66 -11.82
N MET A 112 5.72 -0.49 -11.40
CA MET A 112 4.79 -1.60 -11.30
C MET A 112 4.42 -2.18 -12.67
N GLU A 113 4.23 -1.32 -13.68
CA GLU A 113 3.93 -1.71 -15.06
C GLU A 113 5.14 -2.42 -15.71
N ASN A 114 6.36 -2.02 -15.36
CA ASN A 114 7.58 -2.71 -15.76
C ASN A 114 7.61 -4.13 -15.18
N ALA A 115 7.31 -4.31 -13.88
CA ALA A 115 7.19 -5.65 -13.28
C ALA A 115 6.09 -6.49 -13.96
N LEU A 116 4.92 -5.90 -14.26
CA LEU A 116 3.85 -6.59 -14.99
C LEU A 116 4.32 -7.06 -16.37
N ARG A 117 5.10 -6.24 -17.08
CA ARG A 117 5.65 -6.61 -18.39
C ARG A 117 6.59 -7.81 -18.27
N GLU A 118 7.52 -7.79 -17.32
CA GLU A 118 8.46 -8.90 -17.13
C GLU A 118 7.73 -10.18 -16.68
N PHE A 119 6.72 -10.07 -15.81
CA PHE A 119 5.88 -11.22 -15.45
C PHE A 119 5.16 -11.81 -16.66
N ARG A 120 4.60 -10.97 -17.55
CA ARG A 120 3.97 -11.44 -18.80
C ARG A 120 4.97 -12.22 -19.66
N LEU A 121 6.21 -11.74 -19.79
CA LEU A 121 7.26 -12.44 -20.53
C LEU A 121 7.63 -13.78 -19.88
N GLY A 122 7.69 -13.83 -18.55
CA GLY A 122 7.87 -15.06 -17.78
C GLY A 122 6.76 -16.08 -18.02
N VAL A 123 5.50 -15.64 -17.93
CA VAL A 123 4.30 -16.47 -18.20
C VAL A 123 4.30 -17.00 -19.64
N MET A 124 4.64 -16.15 -20.62
CA MET A 124 4.77 -16.58 -22.02
C MET A 124 5.86 -17.65 -22.22
N SER A 125 6.98 -17.53 -21.52
CA SER A 125 8.06 -18.53 -21.57
C SER A 125 7.63 -19.87 -20.96
N ILE A 126 6.86 -19.83 -19.88
CA ILE A 126 6.23 -21.03 -19.28
C ILE A 126 5.22 -21.64 -20.24
N GLN A 127 4.42 -20.81 -20.92
CA GLN A 127 3.42 -21.26 -21.89
C GLN A 127 4.06 -22.04 -23.04
N ASP A 128 5.15 -21.53 -23.62
CA ASP A 128 5.84 -22.19 -24.74
C ASP A 128 6.40 -23.56 -24.32
N LYS A 129 6.87 -23.68 -23.08
CA LYS A 129 7.32 -24.96 -22.52
C LYS A 129 6.16 -25.94 -22.33
N ALA A 130 5.01 -25.45 -21.84
CA ALA A 130 3.85 -26.27 -21.55
C ALA A 130 3.06 -26.67 -22.81
N ILE A 131 3.08 -25.85 -23.86
CA ILE A 131 2.34 -26.05 -25.11
C ILE A 131 3.32 -25.96 -26.29
N PRO A 132 3.98 -27.07 -26.66
CA PRO A 132 4.95 -27.07 -27.76
C PRO A 132 4.23 -26.84 -29.10
N ASP A 133 4.56 -25.74 -29.77
CA ASP A 133 4.05 -25.41 -31.11
C ASP A 133 5.06 -25.72 -32.23
N GLY A 134 6.18 -26.35 -31.87
CA GLY A 134 7.29 -26.67 -32.76
C GLY A 134 8.40 -25.60 -32.79
N GLN A 135 8.25 -24.50 -32.06
CA GLN A 135 9.32 -23.54 -31.80
C GLN A 135 10.09 -23.88 -30.52
N GLU A 136 11.34 -23.40 -30.44
CA GLU A 136 12.12 -23.49 -29.21
C GLU A 136 11.51 -22.56 -28.16
N PRO A 137 11.21 -23.04 -26.93
CA PRO A 137 10.60 -22.21 -25.91
C PRO A 137 11.47 -21.01 -25.56
N ARG A 138 10.83 -19.85 -25.36
CA ARG A 138 11.54 -18.66 -24.87
C ARG A 138 12.18 -18.94 -23.51
N GLU A 139 13.38 -18.42 -23.32
CA GLU A 139 14.03 -18.39 -22.02
C GLU A 139 13.62 -17.16 -21.23
N ILE A 140 13.50 -17.32 -19.91
CA ILE A 140 13.25 -16.20 -19.01
C ILE A 140 14.57 -15.48 -18.77
N ASP A 141 14.58 -14.17 -19.02
CA ASP A 141 15.63 -13.29 -18.53
C ASP A 141 15.40 -13.03 -17.03
N TRP A 142 15.98 -13.90 -16.20
CA TRP A 142 15.87 -13.82 -14.74
C TRP A 142 16.43 -12.52 -14.17
N GLU A 143 17.48 -11.96 -14.78
CA GLU A 143 18.07 -10.70 -14.32
C GLU A 143 17.08 -9.55 -14.49
N SER A 144 16.45 -9.45 -15.67
CA SER A 144 15.41 -8.45 -15.93
C SER A 144 14.17 -8.64 -15.05
N LEU A 145 13.72 -9.89 -14.87
CA LEU A 145 12.58 -10.23 -14.01
C LEU A 145 12.82 -9.85 -12.55
N ASP A 146 13.96 -10.26 -12.00
CA ASP A 146 14.34 -10.01 -10.60
C ASP A 146 14.53 -8.51 -10.36
N ALA A 147 15.20 -7.80 -11.27
CA ALA A 147 15.40 -6.36 -11.16
C ALA A 147 14.08 -5.58 -11.19
N ALA A 148 13.14 -5.98 -12.06
CA ALA A 148 11.81 -5.36 -12.12
C ALA A 148 11.00 -5.65 -10.85
N ASN A 149 11.04 -6.89 -10.36
CA ASN A 149 10.38 -7.29 -9.13
C ASN A 149 10.93 -6.53 -7.91
N ASP A 150 12.24 -6.46 -7.74
CA ASP A 150 12.89 -5.74 -6.64
C ASP A 150 12.61 -4.24 -6.69
N GLY A 151 12.62 -3.65 -7.89
CA GLY A 151 12.27 -2.25 -8.11
C GLY A 151 10.84 -1.94 -7.68
N ALA A 152 9.88 -2.78 -8.04
CA ALA A 152 8.49 -2.65 -7.62
C ALA A 152 8.33 -2.88 -6.11
N ARG A 153 8.98 -3.91 -5.57
CA ARG A 153 8.96 -4.23 -4.15
C ARG A 153 9.46 -3.09 -3.28
N GLY A 154 10.57 -2.46 -3.69
CA GLY A 154 11.14 -1.30 -2.98
C GLY A 154 10.18 -0.11 -2.91
N VAL A 155 9.44 0.16 -3.99
CA VAL A 155 8.40 1.21 -4.02
C VAL A 155 7.29 0.90 -3.02
N LEU A 156 6.74 -0.33 -3.06
CA LEU A 156 5.62 -0.70 -2.20
C LEU A 156 6.02 -0.70 -0.73
N GLN A 157 7.22 -1.17 -0.38
CA GLN A 157 7.76 -1.10 0.98
C GLN A 157 7.91 0.34 1.47
N GLY A 158 8.39 1.25 0.61
CA GLY A 158 8.47 2.68 0.91
C GLY A 158 7.09 3.26 1.20
N GLN A 159 6.14 3.06 0.28
CA GLN A 159 4.78 3.60 0.36
C GLN A 159 3.97 3.05 1.54
N MET A 160 4.16 1.80 1.93
CA MET A 160 3.50 1.22 3.12
C MET A 160 4.06 1.79 4.43
N GLY A 161 5.32 2.26 4.45
CA GLY A 161 5.96 2.87 5.62
C GLY A 161 5.67 4.36 5.84
N GLU A 162 5.23 5.09 4.81
CA GLU A 162 4.94 6.53 4.90
C GLU A 162 3.77 6.91 5.84
N PRO A 163 2.63 6.19 5.86
CA PRO A 163 1.50 6.54 6.72
C PRO A 163 1.83 6.46 8.21
N ILE A 164 2.77 5.59 8.60
CA ILE A 164 3.21 5.43 10.00
C ILE A 164 3.99 6.67 10.45
N LYS A 165 4.89 7.19 9.61
CA LYS A 165 5.73 8.35 9.94
C LYS A 165 4.93 9.65 10.12
N ASN A 166 3.85 9.81 9.36
CA ASN A 166 2.98 10.99 9.45
C ASN A 166 2.02 10.98 10.66
N ILE A 167 1.85 9.83 11.32
CA ILE A 167 1.05 9.70 12.55
C ILE A 167 1.93 9.93 13.80
N GLU A 168 3.22 9.63 13.71
CA GLU A 168 4.19 9.82 14.79
C GLU A 168 4.79 11.24 14.87
N SER A 169 4.64 12.07 13.82
CA SER A 169 5.11 13.46 13.73
C SER A 169 4.05 14.49 14.15
#